data_AF-A0A7D3VWM6-F1
#
_entry.id   AF-A0A7D3VWM6-F1
#
_cell.length_a   1.000
_cell.length_b   1.000
_cell.length_c   1.000
_cell.angle_alpha   90.00
_cell.angle_beta   90.00
_cell.angle_gamma   90.00
#
_symmetry.space_group_name_H-M   'P 1'
#
loop_
_entity.id
_entity.type
_entity.pdbx_description
1 polymer ?
#
loop_
_entity_poly.entity_id
_entity_poly.type
_entity_poly.pdbx_seq_one_letter_code
_entity_poly.pdbx_strand_id
1 'polypeptide(L)'
;MAYFVLPGRGKRVYRLAIARRIVDATARGPRDRTGPGLARRRTRVLRRALRPSRRLQIGLGPWLRALPARLPDPALTAALAELDPYVRVAYVLLRIEGLPKYAVRDQLRELRVRDPWPVIDAACAVEIPVPRRAERFDPAHLRPVRTRSVLPLVTAAALTTALVGVLIHTGSGRPGGDAAPVLRLAAAPPSAWTRGARTLDAWPARGDLTGDRAFLRRAAAAWAAAGDGRRPGGGTAQLLYAGRAGGAPLALLRHGDRVARYAPPGLDVLAAGADPSAPIALGGGRYLLAPWDAAPRTLAGAALPVRDGVVAPAPARTPCGRGPLFHLGDRTLGYLGGPRAAVLTYHSPAYAPAGRPVPPARLGPGAVRIWNRLGCLEPPRARAVTAAMAWEFWSGTLPHGGASAGWFCTRTTYADGGGAGTSTLLAGRPRDTGACDARRPVSGTWWQAPSGRWYYLAAAASGLVPRARGPLGPATTAHRLLVARPQDRPNVPVALTAASR
;
A
#
# COMPACT_ATOMS: atom_id res chain seq x y z
N MET A 1 -18.67 15.96 5.43
CA MET A 1 -19.33 16.75 6.52
C MET A 1 -18.50 17.83 7.22
N ALA A 2 -17.56 17.51 8.13
CA ALA A 2 -17.01 18.49 9.12
C ALA A 2 -16.38 19.76 8.49
N TYR A 3 -15.65 19.61 7.39
CA TYR A 3 -15.05 20.72 6.65
C TYR A 3 -16.07 21.73 6.12
N PHE A 4 -17.21 21.23 5.60
CA PHE A 4 -18.28 22.04 5.04
C PHE A 4 -19.12 22.75 6.10
N VAL A 5 -19.13 22.25 7.34
CA VAL A 5 -19.89 22.85 8.46
C VAL A 5 -19.08 23.92 9.21
N LEU A 6 -17.75 23.85 9.15
CA LEU A 6 -16.89 24.85 9.78
C LEU A 6 -17.13 26.24 9.19
N PRO A 7 -17.11 27.31 10.02
CA PRO A 7 -17.28 28.68 9.56
C PRO A 7 -16.23 29.06 8.51
N GLY A 8 -16.60 29.97 7.60
CA GLY A 8 -15.79 30.41 6.46
C GLY A 8 -14.46 31.11 6.78
N ARG A 9 -14.14 31.33 8.05
CA ARG A 9 -13.03 32.19 8.49
C ARG A 9 -11.67 31.45 8.44
N GLY A 10 -10.63 32.13 7.96
CA GLY A 10 -9.23 31.66 7.95
C GLY A 10 -8.82 30.85 6.70
N LYS A 11 -7.51 30.54 6.57
CA LYS A 11 -7.01 29.83 5.37
C LYS A 11 -7.60 28.42 5.27
N ARG A 12 -7.94 28.00 4.04
CA ARG A 12 -8.62 26.71 3.75
C ARG A 12 -7.87 25.48 4.29
N VAL A 13 -6.55 25.52 4.22
CA VAL A 13 -5.63 24.51 4.73
C VAL A 13 -5.80 24.29 6.25
N TYR A 14 -5.91 25.38 7.02
CA TYR A 14 -6.16 25.31 8.47
C TYR A 14 -7.57 24.82 8.80
N ARG A 15 -8.59 25.24 8.03
CA ARG A 15 -9.95 24.71 8.18
C ARG A 15 -10.00 23.20 7.97
N LEU A 16 -9.29 22.67 6.97
CA LEU A 16 -9.22 21.23 6.75
C LEU A 16 -8.49 20.50 7.88
N ALA A 17 -7.37 21.06 8.37
CA ALA A 17 -6.67 20.50 9.52
C ALA A 17 -7.54 20.47 10.79
N ILE A 18 -8.34 21.51 11.03
CA ILE A 18 -9.31 21.56 12.15
C ILE A 18 -10.41 20.51 11.94
N ALA A 19 -10.99 20.42 10.74
CA ALA A 19 -11.99 19.41 10.42
C ALA A 19 -11.45 18.00 10.69
N ARG A 20 -10.21 17.73 10.27
CA ARG A 20 -9.54 16.45 10.50
C ARG A 20 -9.33 16.18 11.98
N ARG A 21 -8.86 17.17 12.75
CA ARG A 21 -8.69 17.06 14.20
C ARG A 21 -10.01 16.77 14.93
N ILE A 22 -11.11 17.37 14.48
CA ILE A 22 -12.46 17.10 15.03
C ILE A 22 -12.88 15.64 14.77
N VAL A 23 -12.70 15.17 13.53
CA VAL A 23 -13.03 13.79 13.16
C VAL A 23 -12.13 12.78 13.90
N ASP A 24 -10.82 13.03 13.98
CA ASP A 24 -9.88 12.16 14.68
C ASP A 24 -10.17 12.10 16.18
N ALA A 25 -10.53 13.22 16.81
CA ALA A 25 -10.89 13.26 18.22
C ALA A 25 -12.19 12.48 18.51
N THR A 26 -13.19 12.59 17.62
CA THR A 26 -14.47 11.87 17.74
C THR A 26 -14.37 10.39 17.34
N ALA A 27 -13.29 10.00 16.66
CA ALA A 27 -12.98 8.62 16.31
C ALA A 27 -12.25 7.84 17.42
N ARG A 28 -11.75 8.51 18.48
CA ARG A 28 -11.11 7.87 19.65
C ARG A 28 -12.19 7.18 20.50
N GLY A 29 -12.06 5.86 20.71
CA GLY A 29 -12.97 5.05 21.54
C GLY A 29 -13.57 3.82 20.82
N PRO A 30 -14.32 2.96 21.52
CA PRO A 30 -14.93 1.75 20.97
C PRO A 30 -15.78 2.03 19.72
N ARG A 31 -15.63 1.19 18.68
CA ARG A 31 -16.33 1.35 17.41
C ARG A 31 -17.74 0.77 17.49
N ASP A 32 -18.69 1.56 17.99
CA ASP A 32 -20.12 1.31 17.80
C ASP A 32 -20.49 1.62 16.33
N ARG A 33 -20.76 0.57 15.55
CA ARG A 33 -21.12 0.62 14.13
C ARG A 33 -22.63 0.55 13.89
N THR A 34 -23.43 0.50 14.95
CA THR A 34 -24.89 0.52 14.84
C THR A 34 -25.36 1.86 14.27
N GLY A 35 -26.55 1.89 13.65
CA GLY A 35 -27.17 3.14 13.17
C GLY A 35 -27.20 4.25 14.23
N PRO A 36 -27.64 3.98 15.47
CA PRO A 36 -27.59 4.94 16.58
C PRO A 36 -26.16 5.38 16.97
N GLY A 37 -25.19 4.45 16.94
CA GLY A 37 -23.78 4.76 17.19
C GLY A 37 -23.18 5.76 16.19
N LEU A 38 -23.52 5.59 14.91
CA LEU A 38 -23.13 6.50 13.83
C LEU A 38 -23.82 7.87 13.96
N ALA A 39 -25.11 7.90 14.31
CA ALA A 39 -25.87 9.12 14.57
C ALA A 39 -25.23 9.94 15.70
N ARG A 40 -24.94 9.32 16.86
CA ARG A 40 -24.25 9.99 17.99
C ARG A 40 -22.89 10.55 17.61
N ARG A 41 -22.11 9.82 16.81
CA ARG A 41 -20.81 10.31 16.29
C ARG A 41 -21.00 11.52 15.38
N ARG A 42 -21.98 11.48 14.48
CA ARG A 42 -22.33 12.58 13.58
C ARG A 42 -22.68 13.85 14.36
N THR A 43 -23.54 13.73 15.38
CA THR A 43 -23.92 14.83 16.28
C THR A 43 -22.71 15.43 17.00
N ARG A 44 -21.79 14.61 17.52
CA ARG A 44 -20.55 15.10 18.14
C ARG A 44 -19.66 15.89 17.17
N VAL A 45 -19.54 15.41 15.93
CA VAL A 45 -18.78 16.10 14.88
C VAL A 45 -19.45 17.43 14.54
N LEU A 46 -20.76 17.45 14.31
CA LEU A 46 -21.53 18.64 13.97
C LEU A 46 -21.45 19.69 15.08
N ARG A 47 -21.65 19.30 16.34
CA ARG A 47 -21.56 20.20 17.50
C ARG A 47 -20.19 20.89 17.60
N ARG A 48 -19.12 20.14 17.37
CA ARG A 48 -17.75 20.66 17.43
C ARG A 48 -17.37 21.50 16.19
N ALA A 49 -17.97 21.21 15.04
CA ALA A 49 -17.76 21.96 13.80
C ALA A 49 -18.56 23.28 13.76
N LEU A 50 -19.75 23.31 14.35
CA LEU A 50 -20.58 24.53 14.47
C LEU A 50 -19.89 25.60 15.33
N ARG A 51 -19.24 25.19 16.42
CA ARG A 51 -18.56 26.08 17.37
C ARG A 51 -17.14 25.57 17.66
N PRO A 52 -16.18 25.74 16.73
CA PRO A 52 -14.82 25.25 16.94
C PRO A 52 -14.12 26.07 18.04
N SER A 53 -13.67 25.41 19.10
CA SER A 53 -12.92 26.07 20.18
C SER A 53 -11.58 26.62 19.67
N ARG A 54 -11.15 27.81 20.12
CA ARG A 54 -9.83 28.40 19.77
C ARG A 54 -8.65 27.45 20.02
N ARG A 55 -8.73 26.59 21.06
CA ARG A 55 -7.72 25.56 21.38
C ARG A 55 -7.47 24.54 20.24
N LEU A 56 -8.40 24.38 19.31
CA LEU A 56 -8.21 23.51 18.13
C LEU A 56 -7.19 24.08 17.14
N GLN A 57 -6.89 25.38 17.20
CA GLN A 57 -5.92 26.05 16.33
C GLN A 57 -4.48 25.84 16.80
N ILE A 58 -4.27 25.51 18.08
CA ILE A 58 -2.94 25.32 18.68
C ILE A 58 -2.37 23.96 18.29
N GLY A 59 -1.13 23.92 17.78
CA GLY A 59 -0.42 22.67 17.51
C GLY A 59 -0.97 21.87 16.32
N LEU A 60 -1.42 22.55 15.27
CA LEU A 60 -1.96 21.90 14.06
C LEU A 60 -0.91 21.21 13.18
N GLY A 61 0.38 21.36 13.48
CA GLY A 61 1.50 20.84 12.67
C GLY A 61 1.38 19.38 12.21
N PRO A 62 1.00 18.42 13.07
CA PRO A 62 0.78 17.03 12.65
C PRO A 62 -0.37 16.84 11.66
N TRP A 63 -1.43 17.65 11.73
CA TRP A 63 -2.57 17.57 10.83
C TRP A 63 -2.36 18.33 9.52
N LEU A 64 -1.57 19.41 9.54
CA LEU A 64 -1.14 20.14 8.35
C LEU A 64 -0.24 19.27 7.44
N ARG A 65 0.58 18.40 8.04
CA ARG A 65 1.43 17.43 7.33
C ARG A 65 0.67 16.25 6.72
N ALA A 66 -0.59 16.06 7.10
CA ALA A 66 -1.42 14.93 6.68
C ALA A 66 -2.60 15.37 5.79
N LEU A 67 -2.48 16.51 5.11
CA LEU A 67 -3.54 17.03 4.25
C LEU A 67 -3.56 16.32 2.89
N PRO A 68 -4.75 16.09 2.31
CA PRO A 68 -4.87 15.56 0.96
C PRO A 68 -4.32 16.56 -0.07
N ALA A 69 -3.81 16.03 -1.19
CA ALA A 69 -3.20 16.83 -2.26
C ALA A 69 -4.20 17.76 -2.98
N ARG A 70 -5.52 17.51 -2.87
CA ARG A 70 -6.59 18.36 -3.41
C ARG A 70 -7.57 18.76 -2.32
N LEU A 71 -7.91 20.05 -2.29
CA LEU A 71 -8.92 20.63 -1.42
C LEU A 71 -10.27 20.68 -2.15
N PRO A 72 -11.41 20.60 -1.43
CA PRO A 72 -12.73 20.80 -2.04
C PRO A 72 -12.85 22.15 -2.74
N ASP A 73 -13.79 22.22 -3.68
CA ASP A 73 -14.00 23.41 -4.51
C ASP A 73 -14.10 24.71 -3.66
N PRO A 74 -13.24 25.71 -3.96
CA PRO A 74 -13.36 27.08 -3.48
C PRO A 74 -14.80 27.60 -3.36
N ALA A 75 -15.56 27.47 -4.45
CA ALA A 75 -16.81 28.18 -4.67
C ALA A 75 -17.92 27.61 -3.79
N LEU A 76 -18.05 26.28 -3.77
CA LEU A 76 -18.96 25.57 -2.88
C LEU A 76 -18.70 25.90 -1.40
N THR A 77 -17.43 25.98 -1.01
CA THR A 77 -17.05 26.23 0.38
C THR A 77 -17.31 27.69 0.80
N ALA A 78 -17.26 28.63 -0.14
CA ALA A 78 -17.60 30.04 0.07
C ALA A 78 -19.12 30.22 0.16
N ALA A 79 -19.89 29.68 -0.79
CA ALA A 79 -21.35 29.76 -0.79
C ALA A 79 -21.96 29.14 0.49
N LEU A 80 -21.44 28.00 0.95
CA LEU A 80 -21.87 27.41 2.22
C LEU A 80 -21.53 28.30 3.42
N ALA A 81 -20.48 29.11 3.37
CA ALA A 81 -20.09 29.95 4.50
C ALA A 81 -21.05 31.12 4.74
N GLU A 82 -21.79 31.54 3.73
CA GLU A 82 -22.79 32.63 3.77
C GLU A 82 -24.11 32.19 4.42
N LEU A 83 -24.41 30.88 4.41
CA LEU A 83 -25.59 30.33 5.04
C LEU A 83 -25.53 30.41 6.57
N ASP A 84 -26.72 30.55 7.19
CA ASP A 84 -26.88 30.37 8.62
C ASP A 84 -26.27 29.02 9.07
N PRO A 85 -25.59 28.95 10.23
CA PRO A 85 -24.89 27.73 10.66
C PRO A 85 -25.75 26.46 10.68
N TYR A 86 -27.03 26.55 11.05
CA TYR A 86 -27.91 25.38 11.09
C TYR A 86 -28.49 25.04 9.72
N VAL A 87 -28.77 26.05 8.88
CA VAL A 87 -29.15 25.85 7.47
C VAL A 87 -28.00 25.18 6.70
N ARG A 88 -26.76 25.60 6.94
CA ARG A 88 -25.55 24.94 6.42
C ARG A 88 -25.44 23.48 6.84
N VAL A 89 -25.74 23.16 8.10
CA VAL A 89 -25.75 21.76 8.58
C VAL A 89 -26.82 20.96 7.86
N ALA A 90 -28.05 21.47 7.79
CA ALA A 90 -29.15 20.82 7.09
C ALA A 90 -28.81 20.58 5.61
N TYR A 91 -28.25 21.59 4.92
CA TYR A 91 -27.81 21.48 3.53
C TYR A 91 -26.76 20.38 3.35
N VAL A 92 -25.72 20.34 4.21
CA VAL A 92 -24.67 19.31 4.15
C VAL A 92 -25.25 17.92 4.38
N LEU A 93 -26.17 17.76 5.34
CA LEU A 93 -26.79 16.46 5.63
C LEU A 93 -27.69 15.99 4.48
N LEU A 94 -28.47 16.89 3.87
CA LEU A 94 -29.38 16.57 2.76
C LEU A 94 -28.63 16.32 1.45
N ARG A 95 -27.76 17.26 1.03
CA ARG A 95 -27.18 17.29 -0.32
C ARG A 95 -25.80 16.64 -0.42
N ILE A 96 -24.98 16.69 0.64
CA ILE A 96 -23.62 16.13 0.62
C ILE A 96 -23.60 14.69 1.17
N GLU A 97 -24.27 14.46 2.29
CA GLU A 97 -24.33 13.14 2.94
C GLU A 97 -25.52 12.29 2.45
N GLY A 98 -26.52 12.90 1.79
CA GLY A 98 -27.65 12.20 1.16
C GLY A 98 -28.68 11.65 2.15
N LEU A 99 -28.82 12.27 3.33
CA LEU A 99 -29.78 11.82 4.34
C LEU A 99 -31.21 12.27 4.02
N PRO A 100 -32.22 11.45 4.35
CA PRO A 100 -33.62 11.85 4.19
C PRO A 100 -34.04 12.88 5.23
N LYS A 101 -35.07 13.69 4.91
CA LYS A 101 -35.53 14.83 5.75
C LYS A 101 -35.80 14.44 7.21
N TYR A 102 -36.41 13.27 7.47
CA TYR A 102 -36.68 12.80 8.83
C TYR A 102 -35.40 12.56 9.65
N ALA A 103 -34.36 12.00 9.04
CA ALA A 103 -33.08 11.77 9.72
C ALA A 103 -32.34 13.09 9.98
N VAL A 104 -32.51 14.08 9.11
CA VAL A 104 -31.98 15.44 9.31
C VAL A 104 -32.70 16.14 10.47
N ARG A 105 -34.04 16.03 10.53
CA ARG A 105 -34.84 16.54 11.66
C ARG A 105 -34.35 15.98 12.99
N ASP A 106 -34.13 14.67 13.06
CA ASP A 106 -33.68 14.03 14.30
C ASP A 106 -32.27 14.51 14.71
N GLN A 107 -31.36 14.69 13.74
CA GLN A 107 -30.03 15.26 13.98
C GLN A 107 -30.09 16.73 14.44
N LEU A 108 -30.97 17.55 13.87
CA LEU A 108 -31.16 18.94 14.30
C LEU A 108 -31.76 19.03 15.71
N ARG A 109 -32.68 18.13 16.07
CA ARG A 109 -33.18 18.00 17.46
C ARG A 109 -32.07 17.65 18.44
N GLU A 110 -31.19 16.71 18.09
CA GLU A 110 -30.01 16.37 18.91
C GLU A 110 -29.00 17.54 19.05
N LEU A 111 -29.01 18.48 18.10
CA LEU A 111 -28.27 19.74 18.16
C LEU A 111 -29.01 20.85 18.92
N ARG A 112 -30.18 20.55 19.50
CA ARG A 112 -31.04 21.48 20.26
C ARG A 112 -31.64 22.62 19.42
N VAL A 113 -31.88 22.38 18.14
CA VAL A 113 -32.69 23.28 17.31
C VAL A 113 -34.16 23.13 17.71
N ARG A 114 -34.79 24.23 18.14
CA ARG A 114 -36.18 24.22 18.65
C ARG A 114 -37.20 23.81 17.59
N ASP A 115 -37.08 24.40 16.40
CA ASP A 115 -37.92 24.06 15.25
C ASP A 115 -37.05 23.66 14.03
N PRO A 116 -36.89 22.35 13.76
CA PRO A 116 -36.05 21.87 12.66
C PRO A 116 -36.61 22.11 11.26
N TRP A 117 -37.94 22.23 11.09
CA TRP A 117 -38.55 22.24 9.77
C TRP A 117 -38.23 23.50 8.96
N PRO A 118 -38.34 24.72 9.51
CA PRO A 118 -37.93 25.94 8.80
C PRO A 118 -36.47 25.91 8.36
N VAL A 119 -35.59 25.27 9.14
CA VAL A 119 -34.17 25.11 8.81
C VAL A 119 -33.96 24.13 7.65
N ILE A 120 -34.74 23.04 7.62
CA ILE A 120 -34.73 22.06 6.53
C ILE A 120 -35.27 22.68 5.24
N ASP A 121 -36.33 23.47 5.32
CA ASP A 121 -36.95 24.13 4.17
C ASP A 121 -36.04 25.22 3.61
N ALA A 122 -35.45 26.06 4.46
CA ALA A 122 -34.42 27.01 4.06
C ALA A 122 -33.25 26.30 3.38
N ALA A 123 -32.81 25.14 3.86
CA ALA A 123 -31.75 24.37 3.22
C ALA A 123 -32.17 23.72 1.89
N CYS A 124 -33.46 23.42 1.69
CA CYS A 124 -33.98 22.91 0.41
C CYS A 124 -34.07 24.01 -0.65
N ALA A 125 -34.38 25.24 -0.25
CA ALA A 125 -34.50 26.41 -1.12
C ALA A 125 -33.14 26.96 -1.60
N VAL A 126 -32.04 26.55 -0.97
CA VAL A 126 -30.68 26.96 -1.38
C VAL A 126 -30.27 26.22 -2.66
N GLU A 127 -30.08 26.97 -3.73
CA GLU A 127 -29.48 26.50 -4.99
C GLU A 127 -28.02 26.92 -5.07
N ILE A 128 -27.11 26.00 -4.74
CA ILE A 128 -25.67 26.17 -4.99
C ILE A 128 -25.33 25.23 -6.15
N PRO A 129 -24.72 25.71 -7.26
CA PRO A 129 -24.26 24.84 -8.34
C PRO A 129 -23.24 23.83 -7.82
N VAL A 130 -23.69 22.61 -7.53
CA VAL A 130 -22.80 21.54 -7.10
C VAL A 130 -22.30 20.83 -8.35
N PRO A 131 -20.98 20.63 -8.55
CA PRO A 131 -20.50 19.68 -9.54
C PRO A 131 -21.19 18.33 -9.31
N ARG A 132 -21.68 17.67 -10.37
CA ARG A 132 -22.52 16.44 -10.33
C ARG A 132 -21.95 15.29 -9.48
N ARG A 133 -20.70 15.39 -9.02
CA ARG A 133 -20.16 14.63 -7.89
C ARG A 133 -19.40 15.60 -6.98
N ALA A 134 -19.91 15.87 -5.78
CA ALA A 134 -19.06 16.40 -4.72
C ALA A 134 -17.92 15.38 -4.51
N GLU A 135 -16.69 15.73 -4.90
CA GLU A 135 -15.51 14.87 -4.73
C GLU A 135 -15.39 14.51 -3.25
N ARG A 136 -15.82 13.30 -2.90
CA ARG A 136 -15.67 12.77 -1.54
C ARG A 136 -14.19 12.55 -1.31
N PHE A 137 -13.71 12.93 -0.13
CA PHE A 137 -12.34 12.62 0.30
C PHE A 137 -12.06 11.14 0.08
N ASP A 138 -10.98 10.81 -0.63
CA ASP A 138 -10.54 9.43 -0.79
C ASP A 138 -10.23 8.84 0.61
N PRO A 139 -11.00 7.84 1.07
CA PRO A 139 -10.84 7.25 2.39
C PRO A 139 -9.48 6.55 2.57
N ALA A 140 -8.72 6.29 1.49
CA ALA A 140 -7.42 5.64 1.54
C ALA A 140 -6.34 6.44 2.32
N HIS A 141 -6.54 7.75 2.52
CA HIS A 141 -5.53 8.64 3.14
C HIS A 141 -5.82 9.02 4.60
N LEU A 142 -6.87 8.47 5.20
CA LEU A 142 -7.39 8.98 6.47
C LEU A 142 -7.03 8.10 7.67
N ARG A 143 -5.74 7.86 7.93
CA ARG A 143 -5.32 7.36 9.26
C ARG A 143 -5.47 8.49 10.30
N PRO A 144 -6.09 8.25 11.47
CA PRO A 144 -6.20 9.28 12.49
C PRO A 144 -4.80 9.68 12.96
N VAL A 145 -4.53 10.98 13.02
CA VAL A 145 -3.25 11.50 13.49
C VAL A 145 -3.16 11.21 14.99
N ARG A 146 -2.34 10.22 15.36
CA ARG A 146 -2.06 9.88 16.76
C ARG A 146 -1.16 10.97 17.34
N THR A 147 -1.75 11.92 18.05
CA THR A 147 -0.97 12.76 18.97
C THR A 147 -0.53 11.91 20.14
N ARG A 148 0.79 11.82 20.36
CA ARG A 148 1.37 11.26 21.58
C ARG A 148 0.78 12.01 22.79
N SER A 149 0.48 11.28 23.85
CA SER A 149 0.13 11.87 25.14
C SER A 149 1.28 12.77 25.60
N VAL A 150 0.99 13.95 26.13
CA VAL A 150 2.00 14.86 26.70
C VAL A 150 2.32 14.48 28.16
N LEU A 151 1.55 13.55 28.74
CA LEU A 151 1.76 12.99 30.07
C LEU A 151 3.20 12.48 30.31
N PRO A 152 3.83 11.71 29.38
CA PRO A 152 5.22 11.29 29.53
C PRO A 152 6.24 12.43 29.53
N LEU A 153 5.93 13.59 28.94
CA LEU A 153 6.82 14.76 28.94
C LEU A 153 6.76 15.52 30.26
N VAL A 154 5.59 15.61 30.89
CA VAL A 154 5.42 16.23 32.22
C VAL A 154 6.08 15.36 33.30
N THR A 155 5.95 14.04 33.21
CA THR A 155 6.65 13.12 34.12
C THR A 155 8.17 13.12 33.90
N ALA A 156 8.63 13.26 32.66
CA ALA A 156 10.06 13.38 32.36
C ALA A 156 10.65 14.69 32.90
N ALA A 157 9.93 15.82 32.78
CA ALA A 157 10.37 17.10 33.31
C ALA A 157 10.52 17.09 34.85
N ALA A 158 9.56 16.48 35.55
CA ALA A 158 9.62 16.32 37.00
C ALA A 158 10.74 15.36 37.45
N LEU A 159 11.03 14.31 36.66
CA LEU A 159 12.13 13.40 36.92
C LEU A 159 13.49 14.05 36.64
N THR A 160 13.60 14.90 35.62
CA THR A 160 14.86 15.61 35.32
C THR A 160 15.20 16.68 36.35
N THR A 161 14.23 17.40 36.92
CA THR A 161 14.51 18.35 38.00
C THR A 161 14.94 17.63 39.28
N ALA A 162 14.35 16.47 39.60
CA ALA A 162 14.80 15.63 40.69
C ALA A 162 16.21 15.04 40.44
N LEU A 163 16.52 14.62 39.21
CA LEU A 163 17.82 14.03 38.86
C LEU A 163 18.94 15.08 38.83
N VAL A 164 18.67 16.30 38.37
CA VAL A 164 19.63 17.42 38.41
C VAL A 164 19.90 17.86 39.85
N GLY A 165 18.90 17.81 40.74
CA GLY A 165 19.11 18.02 42.18
C GLY A 165 20.03 16.98 42.83
N VAL A 166 19.98 15.72 42.36
CA VAL A 166 20.87 14.64 42.83
C VAL A 166 22.27 14.75 42.20
N LEU A 167 22.38 15.15 40.92
CA LEU A 167 23.66 15.24 40.22
C LEU A 167 24.56 16.39 40.72
N ILE A 168 23.98 17.46 41.27
CA ILE A 168 24.75 18.56 41.89
C ILE A 168 25.36 18.11 43.24
N HIS A 169 24.86 17.01 43.84
CA HIS A 169 25.33 16.50 45.13
C HIS A 169 26.43 15.43 45.03
N THR A 170 26.67 14.82 43.86
CA THR A 170 27.68 13.76 43.72
C THR A 170 28.65 14.09 42.58
N GLY A 171 29.86 14.50 42.98
CA GLY A 171 30.88 15.03 42.10
C GLY A 171 31.55 14.04 41.12
N SER A 172 32.28 14.67 40.20
CA SER A 172 33.49 14.21 39.48
C SER A 172 33.44 12.90 38.67
N GLY A 173 33.56 13.04 37.34
CA GLY A 173 34.08 12.00 36.45
C GLY A 173 34.17 12.48 35.00
N ARG A 174 35.36 12.48 34.40
CA ARG A 174 35.71 12.97 33.05
C ARG A 174 34.97 12.26 31.90
N PRO A 175 34.83 12.88 30.71
CA PRO A 175 34.18 12.27 29.54
C PRO A 175 35.19 11.54 28.65
N GLY A 176 34.83 10.36 28.14
CA GLY A 176 35.62 9.65 27.13
C GLY A 176 34.98 8.36 26.66
N GLY A 177 34.58 8.33 25.39
CA GLY A 177 34.11 7.14 24.67
C GLY A 177 32.68 7.28 24.19
N ASP A 178 32.50 7.59 22.90
CA ASP A 178 31.20 7.60 22.22
C ASP A 178 30.68 6.15 22.18
N ALA A 179 29.94 5.77 23.22
CA ALA A 179 29.40 4.43 23.36
C ALA A 179 28.43 4.17 22.21
N ALA A 180 28.76 3.22 21.33
CA ALA A 180 27.88 2.82 20.25
C ALA A 180 26.47 2.54 20.81
N PRO A 181 25.40 3.09 20.20
CA PRO A 181 24.06 2.98 20.76
C PRO A 181 23.65 1.52 20.92
N VAL A 182 23.38 1.11 22.16
CA VAL A 182 22.99 -0.28 22.47
C VAL A 182 21.61 -0.57 21.89
N LEU A 183 21.53 -1.51 20.94
CA LEU A 183 20.28 -2.00 20.39
C LEU A 183 19.71 -3.10 21.29
N ARG A 184 18.58 -2.84 21.97
CA ARG A 184 17.91 -3.86 22.80
C ARG A 184 17.09 -4.78 21.91
N LEU A 185 17.12 -6.09 22.19
CA LEU A 185 16.27 -7.05 21.51
C LEU A 185 15.07 -7.41 22.38
N ALA A 186 13.90 -7.53 21.75
CA ALA A 186 12.69 -8.07 22.37
C ALA A 186 12.04 -9.09 21.44
N ALA A 187 11.34 -10.07 22.01
CA ALA A 187 10.52 -11.01 21.27
C ALA A 187 9.06 -10.83 21.66
N ALA A 188 8.14 -11.01 20.72
CA ALA A 188 6.73 -11.09 21.06
C ALA A 188 6.44 -12.40 21.81
N PRO A 189 5.50 -12.42 22.77
CA PRO A 189 5.05 -13.66 23.39
C PRO A 189 4.63 -14.71 22.34
N PRO A 190 4.91 -16.01 22.54
CA PRO A 190 4.59 -17.08 21.57
C PRO A 190 3.14 -17.08 21.08
N SER A 191 2.20 -16.73 21.97
CA SER A 191 0.77 -16.70 21.70
C SER A 191 0.22 -15.28 21.44
N ALA A 192 1.06 -14.27 21.18
CA ALA A 192 0.60 -12.89 21.03
C ALA A 192 -0.40 -12.72 19.87
N TRP A 193 -0.23 -13.49 18.81
CA TRP A 193 -1.06 -13.44 17.60
C TRP A 193 -2.42 -14.15 17.73
N THR A 194 -2.62 -15.01 18.75
CA THR A 194 -3.86 -15.78 18.88
C THR A 194 -5.01 -14.95 19.46
N ARG A 195 -4.70 -14.01 20.36
CA ARG A 195 -5.68 -13.14 21.04
C ARG A 195 -5.69 -11.69 20.52
N GLY A 196 -4.76 -11.34 19.63
CA GLY A 196 -4.49 -9.98 19.19
C GLY A 196 -4.69 -9.77 17.69
N ALA A 197 -4.37 -8.55 17.23
CA ALA A 197 -4.31 -8.27 15.80
C ALA A 197 -3.15 -9.03 15.15
N ARG A 198 -3.39 -9.62 13.97
CA ARG A 198 -2.39 -10.30 13.14
C ARG A 198 -1.44 -9.28 12.50
N THR A 199 -0.50 -8.76 13.27
CA THR A 199 0.52 -7.76 12.86
C THR A 199 1.93 -8.34 12.97
N LEU A 200 2.92 -7.71 12.31
CA LEU A 200 4.33 -8.10 12.47
C LEU A 200 4.80 -8.00 13.92
N ASP A 201 4.29 -7.04 14.71
CA ASP A 201 4.64 -6.89 16.12
C ASP A 201 4.20 -8.11 16.97
N ALA A 202 3.24 -8.90 16.48
CA ALA A 202 2.76 -10.11 17.13
C ALA A 202 3.51 -11.38 16.70
N TRP A 203 4.53 -11.26 15.83
CA TRP A 203 5.36 -12.40 15.43
C TRP A 203 6.29 -12.81 16.57
N PRO A 204 6.19 -14.06 17.06
CA PRO A 204 7.12 -14.57 18.06
C PRO A 204 8.48 -14.87 17.43
N ALA A 205 9.54 -14.83 18.24
CA ALA A 205 10.84 -15.34 17.85
C ALA A 205 10.77 -16.86 17.68
N ARG A 206 11.31 -17.39 16.58
CA ARG A 206 11.36 -18.83 16.28
C ARG A 206 12.76 -19.28 15.90
N GLY A 207 13.05 -20.57 16.08
CA GLY A 207 14.32 -21.20 15.75
C GLY A 207 15.14 -21.62 16.98
N ASP A 208 16.10 -22.50 16.73
CA ASP A 208 16.93 -23.20 17.73
C ASP A 208 17.97 -22.30 18.42
N LEU A 209 18.30 -21.13 17.85
CA LEU A 209 19.28 -20.18 18.39
C LEU A 209 18.63 -19.02 19.14
N THR A 210 17.32 -19.06 19.38
CA THR A 210 16.59 -17.99 20.11
C THR A 210 17.04 -17.84 21.57
N GLY A 211 17.61 -18.89 22.18
CA GLY A 211 18.19 -18.87 23.52
C GLY A 211 19.68 -18.48 23.57
N ASP A 212 20.38 -18.44 22.43
CA ASP A 212 21.81 -18.16 22.39
C ASP A 212 22.09 -16.66 22.55
N ARG A 213 22.31 -16.24 23.79
CA ARG A 213 22.58 -14.84 24.14
C ARG A 213 23.87 -14.31 23.52
N ALA A 214 24.87 -15.16 23.26
CA ALA A 214 26.12 -14.71 22.65
C ALA A 214 25.90 -14.40 21.17
N PHE A 215 25.22 -15.29 20.45
CA PHE A 215 24.84 -15.07 19.05
C PHE A 215 23.95 -13.84 18.88
N LEU A 216 22.91 -13.70 19.70
CA LEU A 216 22.00 -12.56 19.63
C LEU A 216 22.67 -11.22 19.95
N ARG A 217 23.60 -11.20 20.92
CA ARG A 217 24.42 -9.99 21.19
C ARG A 217 25.28 -9.61 19.99
N ARG A 218 25.93 -10.58 19.32
CA ARG A 218 26.69 -10.31 18.09
C ARG A 218 25.79 -9.77 16.97
N ALA A 219 24.60 -10.34 16.79
CA ALA A 219 23.65 -9.88 15.79
C ALA A 219 23.17 -8.43 16.05
N ALA A 220 22.84 -8.12 17.30
CA ALA A 220 22.43 -6.77 17.72
C ALA A 220 23.57 -5.75 17.57
N ALA A 221 24.79 -6.12 18.00
CA ALA A 221 25.98 -5.29 17.86
C ALA A 221 26.31 -5.01 16.39
N ALA A 222 26.24 -6.02 15.53
CA ALA A 222 26.45 -5.86 14.10
C ALA A 222 25.46 -4.85 13.48
N TRP A 223 24.18 -4.89 13.89
CA TRP A 223 23.19 -3.93 13.36
C TRP A 223 23.35 -2.53 13.94
N ALA A 224 23.68 -2.40 15.22
CA ALA A 224 24.02 -1.11 15.82
C ALA A 224 25.22 -0.45 15.13
N ALA A 225 26.22 -1.25 14.74
CA ALA A 225 27.42 -0.80 14.05
C ALA A 225 27.25 -0.57 12.53
N ALA A 226 26.09 -0.88 11.95
CA ALA A 226 25.86 -0.71 10.50
C ALA A 226 26.11 0.75 10.05
N GLY A 227 26.44 0.98 8.77
CA GLY A 227 26.69 2.34 8.27
C GLY A 227 25.49 3.29 8.34
N ASP A 228 25.74 4.58 8.15
CA ASP A 228 24.70 5.62 8.18
C ASP A 228 23.57 5.33 7.18
N GLY A 229 22.35 5.61 7.61
CA GLY A 229 21.14 5.25 6.85
C GLY A 229 20.74 3.77 6.95
N ARG A 230 21.56 2.86 7.51
CA ARG A 230 21.21 1.44 7.80
C ARG A 230 21.03 1.15 9.30
N ARG A 231 21.61 1.98 10.17
CA ARG A 231 21.43 1.92 11.63
C ARG A 231 19.95 2.03 12.01
N PRO A 232 19.49 1.27 13.02
CA PRO A 232 18.26 1.62 13.71
C PRO A 232 18.51 2.92 14.49
N GLY A 233 17.55 3.85 14.52
CA GLY A 233 17.67 5.13 15.24
C GLY A 233 17.63 5.00 16.77
N GLY A 234 18.26 3.96 17.33
CA GLY A 234 18.14 3.52 18.72
C GLY A 234 16.84 2.75 19.02
N GLY A 235 16.73 2.24 20.26
CA GLY A 235 15.50 1.63 20.77
C GLY A 235 15.53 0.10 20.85
N THR A 236 14.35 -0.50 20.68
CA THR A 236 14.15 -1.96 20.79
C THR A 236 13.85 -2.54 19.42
N ALA A 237 14.71 -3.44 18.95
CA ALA A 237 14.46 -4.26 17.77
C ALA A 237 13.73 -5.56 18.17
N GLN A 238 12.81 -5.99 17.32
CA GLN A 238 12.08 -7.23 17.48
C GLN A 238 12.88 -8.39 16.89
N LEU A 239 13.09 -9.46 17.64
CA LEU A 239 13.61 -10.73 17.14
C LEU A 239 12.48 -11.53 16.48
N LEU A 240 12.63 -11.85 15.19
CA LEU A 240 11.67 -12.65 14.43
C LEU A 240 12.12 -14.10 14.27
N TYR A 241 13.42 -14.32 14.08
CA TYR A 241 14.00 -15.65 13.92
C TYR A 241 15.45 -15.68 14.38
N ALA A 242 15.87 -16.76 15.03
CA ALA A 242 17.26 -17.09 15.27
C ALA A 242 17.43 -18.61 15.20
N GLY A 243 18.12 -19.11 14.19
CA GLY A 243 18.30 -20.55 14.00
C GLY A 243 19.22 -20.90 12.86
N ARG A 244 19.30 -22.18 12.51
CA ARG A 244 20.13 -22.68 11.41
C ARG A 244 19.35 -22.83 10.10
N ALA A 245 19.46 -21.84 9.21
CA ALA A 245 18.83 -21.89 7.90
C ALA A 245 19.78 -22.49 6.87
N GLY A 246 19.58 -23.77 6.51
CA GLY A 246 20.50 -24.49 5.62
C GLY A 246 21.84 -24.83 6.26
N GLY A 247 21.84 -25.09 7.57
CA GLY A 247 23.03 -25.44 8.36
C GLY A 247 23.77 -24.23 8.93
N ALA A 248 23.68 -23.06 8.31
CA ALA A 248 24.35 -21.84 8.77
C ALA A 248 23.52 -21.06 9.81
N PRO A 249 24.13 -20.50 10.87
CA PRO A 249 23.44 -19.69 11.86
C PRO A 249 22.96 -18.36 11.25
N LEU A 250 21.69 -18.02 11.50
CA LEU A 250 21.03 -16.83 10.96
C LEU A 250 20.10 -16.22 11.99
N ALA A 251 20.16 -14.89 12.13
CA ALA A 251 19.21 -14.09 12.91
C ALA A 251 18.48 -13.08 12.02
N LEU A 252 17.18 -12.92 12.27
CA LEU A 252 16.31 -11.97 11.60
C LEU A 252 15.74 -11.00 12.64
N LEU A 253 16.17 -9.74 12.56
CA LEU A 253 15.81 -8.66 13.46
C LEU A 253 14.96 -7.63 12.72
N ARG A 254 14.01 -6.99 13.38
CA ARG A 254 13.14 -5.96 12.79
C ARG A 254 13.13 -4.69 13.61
N HIS A 255 13.13 -3.55 12.93
CA HIS A 255 12.94 -2.24 13.52
C HIS A 255 12.16 -1.36 12.53
N GLY A 256 10.91 -1.05 12.86
CA GLY A 256 10.00 -0.34 11.94
C GLY A 256 9.62 -1.18 10.71
N ASP A 257 9.96 -0.68 9.52
CA ASP A 257 9.77 -1.31 8.22
C ASP A 257 11.04 -2.01 7.68
N ARG A 258 12.13 -1.96 8.46
CA ARG A 258 13.41 -2.57 8.11
C ARG A 258 13.61 -3.90 8.80
N VAL A 259 14.31 -4.78 8.11
CA VAL A 259 14.73 -6.08 8.61
C VAL A 259 16.23 -6.22 8.41
N ALA A 260 16.92 -6.63 9.46
CA ALA A 260 18.32 -7.01 9.47
C ALA A 260 18.43 -8.53 9.46
N ARG A 261 19.12 -9.07 8.45
CA ARG A 261 19.48 -10.48 8.33
C ARG A 261 20.96 -10.62 8.66
N TYR A 262 21.23 -11.18 9.83
CA TYR A 262 22.58 -11.44 10.30
C TYR A 262 22.95 -12.89 10.03
N ALA A 263 24.04 -13.10 9.29
CA ALA A 263 24.64 -14.40 9.04
C ALA A 263 26.15 -14.20 9.18
N PRO A 264 26.78 -14.61 10.29
CA PRO A 264 28.16 -14.27 10.61
C PRO A 264 29.14 -14.52 9.45
N PRO A 265 30.09 -13.60 9.21
CA PRO A 265 30.25 -12.29 9.85
C PRO A 265 29.35 -11.17 9.25
N GLY A 266 28.54 -11.48 8.24
CA GLY A 266 27.78 -10.51 7.46
C GLY A 266 26.46 -10.03 8.07
N LEU A 267 26.09 -8.81 7.71
CA LEU A 267 24.79 -8.20 7.99
C LEU A 267 24.20 -7.58 6.72
N ASP A 268 22.98 -7.98 6.41
CA ASP A 268 22.19 -7.40 5.35
C ASP A 268 20.99 -6.65 5.94
N VAL A 269 20.72 -5.43 5.49
CA VAL A 269 19.66 -4.56 6.04
C VAL A 269 18.80 -4.11 4.89
N LEU A 270 17.54 -4.52 4.90
CA LEU A 270 16.62 -4.35 3.79
C LEU A 270 15.32 -3.69 4.29
N ALA A 271 14.75 -2.82 3.47
CA ALA A 271 13.38 -2.36 3.68
C ALA A 271 12.43 -3.51 3.32
N ALA A 272 11.84 -4.15 4.33
CA ALA A 272 10.96 -5.30 4.12
C ALA A 272 9.49 -4.89 4.07
N GLY A 273 9.14 -3.66 4.45
CA GLY A 273 7.74 -3.22 4.53
C GLY A 273 7.01 -3.78 5.76
N ALA A 274 5.71 -3.48 5.84
CA ALA A 274 4.89 -3.74 7.02
C ALA A 274 3.77 -4.78 6.82
N ASP A 275 3.75 -5.49 5.68
CA ASP A 275 2.76 -6.55 5.44
C ASP A 275 2.95 -7.66 6.48
N PRO A 276 1.92 -7.99 7.28
CA PRO A 276 2.06 -8.95 8.35
C PRO A 276 2.05 -10.41 7.88
N SER A 277 1.64 -10.68 6.64
CA SER A 277 1.53 -12.05 6.09
C SER A 277 2.38 -12.27 4.82
N ALA A 278 3.26 -11.33 4.46
CA ALA A 278 4.22 -11.52 3.38
C ALA A 278 5.47 -12.25 3.90
N PRO A 279 5.80 -13.45 3.39
CA PRO A 279 6.94 -14.21 3.88
C PRO A 279 8.28 -13.50 3.66
N ILE A 280 9.17 -13.64 4.64
CA ILE A 280 10.48 -12.97 4.63
C ILE A 280 11.54 -13.97 4.17
N ALA A 281 12.33 -13.58 3.17
CA ALA A 281 13.39 -14.44 2.64
C ALA A 281 14.53 -14.57 3.67
N LEU A 282 14.95 -15.81 3.94
CA LEU A 282 16.13 -16.11 4.77
C LEU A 282 17.37 -16.38 3.92
N GLY A 283 17.20 -16.64 2.63
CA GLY A 283 18.25 -17.08 1.70
C GLY A 283 18.13 -18.57 1.36
N GLY A 284 18.79 -18.99 0.28
CA GLY A 284 18.79 -20.40 -0.17
C GLY A 284 17.39 -20.97 -0.44
N GLY A 285 16.45 -20.15 -0.93
CA GLY A 285 15.06 -20.56 -1.22
C GLY A 285 14.18 -20.79 0.02
N ARG A 286 14.61 -20.37 1.21
CA ARG A 286 13.84 -20.51 2.46
C ARG A 286 13.14 -19.22 2.85
N TYR A 287 11.95 -19.36 3.42
CA TYR A 287 11.09 -18.23 3.80
C TYR A 287 10.50 -18.43 5.19
N LEU A 288 10.51 -17.38 6.00
CA LEU A 288 9.83 -17.32 7.29
C LEU A 288 8.37 -16.88 7.07
N LEU A 289 7.43 -17.74 7.44
CA LEU A 289 5.98 -17.49 7.34
C LEU A 289 5.43 -16.74 8.55
N ALA A 290 4.25 -16.14 8.39
CA ALA A 290 3.51 -15.63 9.55
C ALA A 290 2.99 -16.81 10.40
N PRO A 291 2.89 -16.67 11.73
CA PRO A 291 2.46 -17.77 12.61
C PRO A 291 1.01 -18.23 12.38
N TRP A 292 0.20 -17.43 11.70
CA TRP A 292 -1.20 -17.75 11.37
C TRP A 292 -1.40 -18.17 9.91
N ASP A 293 -0.33 -18.26 9.12
CA ASP A 293 -0.44 -18.69 7.73
C ASP A 293 -0.82 -20.18 7.67
N ALA A 294 -1.57 -20.54 6.62
CA ALA A 294 -1.88 -21.93 6.33
C ALA A 294 -0.61 -22.72 5.95
N ALA A 295 -0.67 -24.04 6.02
CA ALA A 295 0.44 -24.88 5.57
C ALA A 295 0.76 -24.64 4.08
N PRO A 296 2.04 -24.39 3.73
CA PRO A 296 2.43 -24.16 2.36
C PRO A 296 2.35 -25.46 1.54
N ARG A 297 2.11 -25.32 0.24
CA ARG A 297 2.07 -26.42 -0.72
C ARG A 297 2.91 -26.10 -1.94
N THR A 298 3.54 -27.10 -2.54
CA THR A 298 4.23 -26.95 -3.82
C THR A 298 3.27 -26.46 -4.90
N LEU A 299 3.79 -25.96 -6.02
CA LEU A 299 2.95 -25.55 -7.16
C LEU A 299 2.12 -26.72 -7.73
N ALA A 300 2.56 -27.96 -7.51
CA ALA A 300 1.85 -29.20 -7.84
C ALA A 300 0.86 -29.66 -6.76
N GLY A 301 0.80 -28.99 -5.59
CA GLY A 301 -0.18 -29.24 -4.53
C GLY A 301 0.28 -30.10 -3.36
N ALA A 302 1.48 -30.69 -3.41
CA ALA A 302 2.06 -31.47 -2.32
C ALA A 302 2.38 -30.59 -1.11
N ALA A 303 2.29 -31.13 0.11
CA ALA A 303 2.65 -30.38 1.32
C ALA A 303 4.14 -30.02 1.32
N LEU A 304 4.46 -28.78 1.71
CA LEU A 304 5.84 -28.35 1.92
C LEU A 304 6.19 -28.41 3.42
N PRO A 305 7.30 -29.05 3.81
CA PRO A 305 7.71 -29.09 5.20
C PRO A 305 7.96 -27.68 5.75
N VAL A 306 7.54 -27.46 7.00
CA VAL A 306 7.79 -26.23 7.75
C VAL A 306 8.39 -26.60 9.09
N ARG A 307 9.53 -26.00 9.44
CA ARG A 307 10.18 -26.17 10.73
C ARG A 307 10.46 -24.79 11.32
N ASP A 308 10.06 -24.55 12.57
CA ASP A 308 10.22 -23.26 13.25
C ASP A 308 9.64 -22.07 12.45
N GLY A 309 8.55 -22.31 11.71
CA GLY A 309 7.92 -21.33 10.82
C GLY A 309 8.68 -21.05 9.52
N VAL A 310 9.74 -21.80 9.23
CA VAL A 310 10.55 -21.70 8.01
C VAL A 310 10.15 -22.81 7.03
N VAL A 311 9.77 -22.42 5.82
CA VAL A 311 9.49 -23.38 4.74
C VAL A 311 10.80 -24.00 4.27
N ALA A 312 10.77 -25.32 4.00
CA ALA A 312 11.83 -26.01 3.28
C ALA A 312 12.19 -25.29 1.96
N PRO A 313 13.42 -25.46 1.44
CA PRO A 313 13.84 -24.78 0.21
C PRO A 313 12.84 -24.97 -0.94
N ALA A 314 12.30 -23.86 -1.42
CA ALA A 314 11.37 -23.81 -2.54
C ALA A 314 11.84 -22.76 -3.56
N PRO A 315 13.01 -22.96 -4.22
CA PRO A 315 13.51 -22.00 -5.19
C PRO A 315 12.62 -21.94 -6.44
N ALA A 316 12.57 -20.78 -7.08
CA ALA A 316 11.93 -20.66 -8.38
C ALA A 316 12.71 -21.49 -9.41
N ARG A 317 12.00 -22.35 -10.14
CA ARG A 317 12.58 -23.25 -11.16
C ARG A 317 12.74 -22.53 -12.50
N THR A 318 13.51 -21.45 -12.51
CA THR A 318 13.80 -20.65 -13.71
C THR A 318 15.30 -20.34 -13.80
N PRO A 319 15.85 -20.08 -15.01
CA PRO A 319 17.27 -19.80 -15.18
C PRO A 319 17.77 -18.60 -14.37
N CYS A 320 16.91 -17.61 -14.13
CA CYS A 320 17.23 -16.42 -13.37
C CYS A 320 16.92 -16.52 -11.86
N GLY A 321 16.46 -17.69 -11.39
CA GLY A 321 16.05 -17.92 -9.99
C GLY A 321 14.85 -17.11 -9.53
N ARG A 322 14.05 -16.53 -10.45
CA ARG A 322 12.87 -15.68 -10.16
C ARG A 322 11.61 -16.23 -10.80
N GLY A 323 10.49 -16.08 -10.11
CA GLY A 323 9.21 -16.64 -10.55
C GLY A 323 8.39 -17.24 -9.39
N PRO A 324 7.37 -18.05 -9.70
CA PRO A 324 6.54 -18.74 -8.71
C PRO A 324 7.36 -19.69 -7.82
N LEU A 325 6.99 -19.76 -6.54
CA LEU A 325 7.65 -20.60 -5.53
C LEU A 325 6.71 -21.70 -5.03
N PHE A 326 5.63 -21.31 -4.35
CA PHE A 326 4.70 -22.22 -3.68
C PHE A 326 3.34 -21.54 -3.43
N HIS A 327 2.33 -22.36 -3.10
CA HIS A 327 1.01 -21.91 -2.68
C HIS A 327 0.94 -21.75 -1.17
N LEU A 328 0.28 -20.70 -0.70
CA LEU A 328 0.03 -20.42 0.71
C LEU A 328 -1.44 -20.05 0.90
N GLY A 329 -2.23 -21.02 1.37
CA GLY A 329 -3.69 -20.92 1.33
C GLY A 329 -4.17 -20.76 -0.13
N ASP A 330 -4.95 -19.71 -0.39
CA ASP A 330 -5.50 -19.43 -1.71
C ASP A 330 -4.63 -18.50 -2.58
N ARG A 331 -3.38 -18.27 -2.17
CA ARG A 331 -2.46 -17.38 -2.88
C ARG A 331 -1.25 -18.15 -3.39
N THR A 332 -0.71 -17.72 -4.52
CA THR A 332 0.62 -18.18 -4.97
C THR A 332 1.66 -17.11 -4.66
N LEU A 333 2.77 -17.54 -4.07
CA LEU A 333 3.90 -16.67 -3.76
C LEU A 333 5.01 -16.85 -4.79
N GLY A 334 5.70 -15.75 -5.08
CA GLY A 334 6.79 -15.68 -6.05
C GLY A 334 7.97 -14.88 -5.54
N TYR A 335 9.16 -15.17 -6.06
CA TYR A 335 10.36 -14.37 -5.84
C TYR A 335 10.65 -13.49 -7.05
N LEU A 336 10.74 -12.18 -6.83
CA LEU A 336 11.03 -11.17 -7.86
C LEU A 336 12.29 -10.35 -7.54
N GLY A 337 13.20 -10.89 -6.71
CA GLY A 337 14.47 -10.24 -6.37
C GLY A 337 14.48 -9.36 -5.10
N GLY A 338 13.36 -9.27 -4.37
CA GLY A 338 13.26 -8.46 -3.15
C GLY A 338 13.38 -9.24 -1.83
N PRO A 339 13.39 -8.56 -0.67
CA PRO A 339 13.51 -9.20 0.66
C PRO A 339 12.31 -10.07 1.07
N ARG A 340 11.21 -10.01 0.32
CA ARG A 340 9.97 -10.74 0.58
C ARG A 340 9.49 -11.47 -0.66
N ALA A 341 8.77 -12.55 -0.43
CA ALA A 341 7.98 -13.17 -1.49
C ALA A 341 6.78 -12.29 -1.81
N ALA A 342 6.50 -12.09 -3.09
CA ALA A 342 5.37 -11.31 -3.58
C ALA A 342 4.19 -12.24 -3.88
N VAL A 343 2.96 -11.76 -3.65
CA VAL A 343 1.76 -12.45 -4.13
C VAL A 343 1.68 -12.30 -5.64
N LEU A 344 1.64 -13.42 -6.37
CA LEU A 344 1.51 -13.44 -7.82
C LEU A 344 0.05 -13.63 -8.23
N THR A 345 -0.39 -12.86 -9.22
CA THR A 345 -1.73 -12.95 -9.81
C THR A 345 -1.66 -12.96 -11.33
N TYR A 346 -2.69 -13.50 -11.96
CA TYR A 346 -2.79 -13.58 -13.41
C TYR A 346 -4.22 -13.28 -13.87
N HIS A 347 -4.34 -12.51 -14.93
CA HIS A 347 -5.59 -12.25 -15.64
C HIS A 347 -5.46 -12.71 -17.08
N SER A 348 -6.43 -13.52 -17.51
CA SER A 348 -6.52 -14.03 -18.87
C SER A 348 -7.00 -12.93 -19.85
N PRO A 349 -6.86 -13.15 -21.17
CA PRO A 349 -7.37 -12.22 -22.18
C PRO A 349 -8.87 -11.94 -22.13
N ALA A 350 -9.64 -12.87 -21.54
CA ALA A 350 -11.07 -12.76 -21.34
C ALA A 350 -11.46 -12.02 -20.04
N TYR A 351 -10.48 -11.70 -19.18
CA TYR A 351 -10.75 -11.00 -17.93
C TYR A 351 -11.37 -9.63 -18.20
N ALA A 352 -12.56 -9.42 -17.64
CA ALA A 352 -13.24 -8.14 -17.60
C ALA A 352 -13.30 -7.64 -16.15
N PRO A 353 -12.79 -6.43 -15.84
CA PRO A 353 -12.85 -5.90 -14.49
C PRO A 353 -14.31 -5.67 -14.05
N ALA A 354 -14.85 -6.53 -13.17
CA ALA A 354 -16.24 -6.44 -12.70
C ALA A 354 -16.46 -5.38 -11.59
N GLY A 355 -15.68 -4.30 -11.58
CA GLY A 355 -15.77 -3.21 -10.59
C GLY A 355 -15.34 -3.55 -9.15
N ARG A 356 -15.43 -4.82 -8.72
CA ARG A 356 -14.96 -5.28 -7.41
C ARG A 356 -13.57 -5.94 -7.52
N PRO A 357 -12.60 -5.59 -6.64
CA PRO A 357 -11.34 -6.30 -6.57
C PRO A 357 -11.57 -7.78 -6.23
N VAL A 358 -11.17 -8.67 -7.14
CA VAL A 358 -11.17 -10.11 -6.88
C VAL A 358 -9.96 -10.43 -6.00
N PRO A 359 -10.13 -11.19 -4.89
CA PRO A 359 -9.01 -11.64 -4.09
C PRO A 359 -7.99 -12.41 -4.95
N PRO A 360 -6.69 -12.31 -4.66
CA PRO A 360 -5.69 -13.15 -5.32
C PRO A 360 -6.04 -14.63 -5.16
N ALA A 361 -6.10 -15.35 -6.28
CA ALA A 361 -6.34 -16.79 -6.32
C ALA A 361 -5.03 -17.54 -6.64
N ARG A 362 -5.02 -18.85 -6.36
CA ARG A 362 -3.92 -19.74 -6.73
C ARG A 362 -3.75 -19.74 -8.24
N LEU A 363 -2.49 -19.62 -8.67
CA LEU A 363 -2.14 -19.73 -10.08
C LEU A 363 -2.31 -21.18 -10.54
N GLY A 364 -3.05 -21.38 -11.62
CA GLY A 364 -3.07 -22.64 -12.35
C GLY A 364 -1.77 -22.88 -13.13
N PRO A 365 -1.54 -24.10 -13.66
CA PRO A 365 -0.31 -24.47 -14.35
C PRO A 365 0.06 -23.55 -15.53
N GLY A 366 -0.92 -23.09 -16.30
CA GLY A 366 -0.71 -22.14 -17.40
C GLY A 366 -0.15 -20.80 -16.92
N ALA A 367 -0.76 -20.24 -15.86
CA ALA A 367 -0.30 -18.98 -15.27
C ALA A 367 1.09 -19.11 -14.62
N VAL A 368 1.41 -20.26 -14.02
CA VAL A 368 2.76 -20.56 -13.51
C VAL A 368 3.78 -20.53 -14.66
N ARG A 369 3.50 -21.16 -15.80
CA ARG A 369 4.39 -21.12 -16.98
C ARG A 369 4.60 -19.72 -17.52
N ILE A 370 3.56 -18.88 -17.49
CA ILE A 370 3.65 -17.47 -17.89
C ILE A 370 4.57 -16.70 -16.93
N TRP A 371 4.37 -16.84 -15.62
CA TRP A 371 5.22 -16.20 -14.62
C TRP A 371 6.67 -16.69 -14.63
N ASN A 372 6.94 -17.94 -14.99
CA ASN A 372 8.30 -18.43 -15.20
C ASN A 372 9.05 -17.65 -16.30
N ARG A 373 8.33 -17.18 -17.32
CA ARG A 373 8.91 -16.34 -18.39
C ARG A 373 9.01 -14.88 -17.96
N LEU A 374 7.94 -14.32 -17.39
CA LEU A 374 7.89 -12.90 -16.99
C LEU A 374 8.84 -12.56 -15.82
N GLY A 375 9.00 -13.47 -14.85
CA GLY A 375 9.82 -13.24 -13.66
C GLY A 375 11.29 -12.95 -13.95
N CYS A 376 11.80 -13.41 -15.11
CA CYS A 376 13.16 -13.14 -15.55
C CYS A 376 13.33 -11.81 -16.30
N LEU A 377 12.24 -11.21 -16.78
CA LEU A 377 12.26 -9.99 -17.60
C LEU A 377 12.22 -8.72 -16.76
N GLU A 378 11.60 -8.79 -15.57
CA GLU A 378 11.64 -7.68 -14.64
C GLU A 378 13.08 -7.47 -14.16
N PRO A 379 13.64 -6.25 -14.18
CA PRO A 379 14.94 -6.00 -13.58
C PRO A 379 14.86 -6.21 -12.06
N PRO A 380 15.95 -6.67 -11.41
CA PRO A 380 16.01 -6.71 -9.95
C PRO A 380 15.72 -5.32 -9.39
N ARG A 381 14.66 -5.19 -8.58
CA ARG A 381 14.31 -3.90 -7.97
C ARG A 381 14.80 -3.88 -6.52
N ALA A 382 15.49 -2.82 -6.15
CA ALA A 382 15.89 -2.58 -4.75
C ALA A 382 14.69 -2.34 -3.81
N ARG A 383 13.47 -2.19 -4.36
CA ARG A 383 12.22 -1.96 -3.62
C ARG A 383 11.52 -3.28 -3.33
N ALA A 384 11.04 -3.45 -2.10
CA ALA A 384 10.25 -4.61 -1.72
C ALA A 384 8.93 -4.66 -2.50
N VAL A 385 8.79 -5.68 -3.35
CA VAL A 385 7.56 -6.01 -4.07
C VAL A 385 6.66 -6.82 -3.14
N THR A 386 5.44 -6.35 -2.91
CA THR A 386 4.45 -7.04 -2.07
C THR A 386 3.49 -7.89 -2.91
N ALA A 387 3.17 -7.42 -4.12
CA ALA A 387 2.33 -8.13 -5.06
C ALA A 387 2.75 -7.83 -6.49
N ALA A 388 2.54 -8.79 -7.37
CA ALA A 388 2.71 -8.62 -8.80
C ALA A 388 1.55 -9.29 -9.57
N MET A 389 1.11 -8.63 -10.63
CA MET A 389 -0.03 -9.05 -11.45
C MET A 389 0.41 -9.06 -12.90
N ALA A 390 0.14 -10.16 -13.61
CA ALA A 390 0.32 -10.26 -15.05
C ALA A 390 -1.05 -10.33 -15.73
N TRP A 391 -1.40 -9.31 -16.52
CA TRP A 391 -2.60 -9.35 -17.34
C TRP A 391 -2.22 -9.60 -18.79
N GLU A 392 -2.52 -10.80 -19.28
CA GLU A 392 -2.48 -11.08 -20.71
C GLU A 392 -3.65 -10.36 -21.37
N PHE A 393 -3.41 -9.21 -21.96
CA PHE A 393 -4.49 -8.40 -22.53
C PHE A 393 -4.77 -8.76 -23.99
N TRP A 394 -3.83 -9.46 -24.65
CA TRP A 394 -4.00 -10.01 -25.99
C TRP A 394 -3.22 -11.32 -26.12
N SER A 395 -3.75 -12.26 -26.89
CA SER A 395 -3.10 -13.52 -27.27
C SER A 395 -3.55 -13.90 -28.67
N GLY A 396 -2.65 -14.42 -29.50
CA GLY A 396 -2.99 -14.86 -30.85
C GLY A 396 -1.75 -15.21 -31.67
N THR A 397 -1.95 -15.38 -32.97
CA THR A 397 -0.84 -15.60 -33.92
C THR A 397 -0.44 -14.25 -34.52
N LEU A 398 0.86 -13.95 -34.51
CA LEU A 398 1.37 -12.75 -35.15
C LEU A 398 1.16 -12.84 -36.68
N PRO A 399 0.88 -11.73 -37.36
CA PRO A 399 0.53 -11.75 -38.79
C PRO A 399 1.71 -12.21 -39.65
N HIS A 400 1.46 -12.49 -40.93
CA HIS A 400 2.50 -12.76 -41.94
C HIS A 400 3.46 -13.90 -41.54
N GLY A 401 2.92 -15.03 -41.07
CA GLY A 401 3.69 -16.21 -40.69
C GLY A 401 4.40 -16.09 -39.33
N GLY A 402 4.05 -15.09 -38.52
CA GLY A 402 4.59 -14.95 -37.17
C GLY A 402 4.08 -16.05 -36.21
N ALA A 403 4.86 -16.33 -35.17
CA ALA A 403 4.51 -17.33 -34.17
C ALA A 403 3.34 -16.91 -33.26
N SER A 404 2.80 -17.85 -32.50
CA SER A 404 1.90 -17.55 -31.39
C SER A 404 2.58 -16.65 -30.36
N ALA A 405 1.85 -15.64 -29.90
CA ALA A 405 2.32 -14.65 -28.97
C ALA A 405 1.23 -14.27 -27.96
N GLY A 406 1.68 -13.86 -26.78
CA GLY A 406 0.84 -13.22 -25.77
C GLY A 406 1.41 -11.86 -25.40
N TRP A 407 0.55 -10.89 -25.16
CA TRP A 407 0.92 -9.54 -24.76
C TRP A 407 0.45 -9.29 -23.34
N PHE A 408 1.40 -8.96 -22.47
CA PHE A 408 1.20 -8.91 -21.03
C PHE A 408 1.47 -7.51 -20.50
N CYS A 409 0.61 -7.03 -19.62
CA CYS A 409 0.93 -5.91 -18.73
C CYS A 409 1.24 -6.47 -17.35
N THR A 410 2.49 -6.33 -16.92
CA THR A 410 2.97 -6.77 -15.61
C THR A 410 3.00 -5.58 -14.66
N ARG A 411 2.12 -5.60 -13.65
CA ARG A 411 2.09 -4.59 -12.59
C ARG A 411 2.79 -5.10 -11.35
N THR A 412 3.80 -4.36 -10.89
CA THR A 412 4.40 -4.56 -9.57
C THR A 412 3.84 -3.55 -8.57
N THR A 413 3.55 -4.00 -7.36
CA THR A 413 3.13 -3.17 -6.22
C THR A 413 4.21 -3.23 -5.15
N TYR A 414 4.59 -2.07 -4.62
CA TYR A 414 5.66 -1.93 -3.65
C TYR A 414 5.12 -1.75 -2.23
N ALA A 415 5.97 -2.05 -1.25
CA ALA A 415 5.64 -1.91 0.17
C ALA A 415 5.32 -0.45 0.59
N ASP A 416 5.83 0.55 -0.13
CA ASP A 416 5.55 1.97 0.09
C ASP A 416 4.23 2.45 -0.56
N GLY A 417 3.49 1.54 -1.20
CA GLY A 417 2.21 1.82 -1.85
C GLY A 417 2.32 2.24 -3.31
N GLY A 418 3.53 2.49 -3.82
CA GLY A 418 3.75 2.74 -5.24
C GLY A 418 3.53 1.50 -6.11
N GLY A 419 3.50 1.69 -7.43
CA GLY A 419 3.52 0.57 -8.37
C GLY A 419 4.02 1.00 -9.74
N ALA A 420 4.46 0.03 -10.53
CA ALA A 420 4.92 0.24 -11.90
C ALA A 420 4.31 -0.83 -12.82
N GLY A 421 3.93 -0.45 -14.02
CA GLY A 421 3.40 -1.34 -15.06
C GLY A 421 4.33 -1.37 -16.26
N THR A 422 4.73 -2.56 -16.68
CA THR A 422 5.57 -2.83 -17.84
C THR A 422 4.83 -3.75 -18.81
N SER A 423 4.89 -3.44 -20.09
CA SER A 423 4.25 -4.20 -21.15
C SER A 423 5.27 -5.07 -21.86
N THR A 424 4.95 -6.34 -22.08
CA THR A 424 5.85 -7.27 -22.75
C THR A 424 5.11 -8.12 -23.75
N LEU A 425 5.63 -8.20 -24.97
CA LEU A 425 5.18 -9.16 -25.98
C LEU A 425 6.03 -10.44 -25.85
N LEU A 426 5.41 -11.53 -25.40
CA LEU A 426 6.01 -12.86 -25.35
C LEU A 426 5.67 -13.63 -26.62
N ALA A 427 6.62 -13.68 -27.54
CA ALA A 427 6.62 -14.56 -28.71
C ALA A 427 7.80 -15.54 -28.60
N GLY A 428 8.55 -15.78 -29.68
CA GLY A 428 9.81 -16.55 -29.62
C GLY A 428 10.85 -15.92 -28.69
N ARG A 429 11.15 -14.63 -28.87
CA ARG A 429 11.94 -13.82 -27.91
C ARG A 429 11.04 -12.80 -27.22
N PRO A 430 11.14 -12.64 -25.89
CA PRO A 430 10.44 -11.58 -25.18
C PRO A 430 10.88 -10.19 -25.68
N ARG A 431 9.91 -9.29 -25.86
CA ARG A 431 10.16 -7.90 -26.23
C ARG A 431 9.52 -6.96 -25.22
N ASP A 432 10.30 -6.04 -24.66
CA ASP A 432 9.75 -4.91 -23.90
C ASP A 432 9.01 -3.98 -24.87
N THR A 433 7.81 -3.59 -24.49
CA THR A 433 6.91 -2.75 -25.27
C THR A 433 6.48 -1.50 -24.47
N GLY A 434 7.26 -1.15 -23.44
CA GLY A 434 7.17 0.09 -22.68
C GLY A 434 6.28 0.00 -21.44
N ALA A 435 5.90 1.14 -20.89
CA ALA A 435 5.02 1.20 -19.72
C ALA A 435 3.57 0.83 -20.09
N CYS A 436 2.81 0.30 -19.12
CA CYS A 436 1.38 0.04 -19.29
C CYS A 436 0.54 0.54 -18.11
N ASP A 437 -0.68 0.98 -18.40
CA ASP A 437 -1.74 1.11 -17.40
C ASP A 437 -2.39 -0.26 -17.17
N ALA A 438 -2.11 -0.84 -16.00
CA ALA A 438 -2.65 -2.13 -15.60
C ALA A 438 -4.17 -2.18 -15.43
N ARG A 439 -4.89 -1.04 -15.45
CA ARG A 439 -6.36 -1.02 -15.43
C ARG A 439 -6.97 -1.08 -16.81
N ARG A 440 -6.28 -0.51 -17.81
CA ARG A 440 -6.73 -0.43 -19.20
C ARG A 440 -5.53 -0.66 -20.13
N PRO A 441 -4.94 -1.87 -20.11
CA PRO A 441 -3.68 -2.09 -20.80
C PRO A 441 -3.85 -1.94 -22.31
N VAL A 442 -2.95 -1.15 -22.88
CA VAL A 442 -2.76 -0.95 -24.31
C VAL A 442 -1.27 -0.78 -24.55
N SER A 443 -0.75 -1.43 -25.58
CA SER A 443 0.66 -1.34 -25.93
C SER A 443 0.86 -1.65 -27.41
N GLY A 444 1.97 -1.16 -27.94
CA GLY A 444 2.32 -1.24 -29.35
C GLY A 444 3.82 -1.30 -29.53
N THR A 445 4.26 -1.90 -30.63
CA THR A 445 5.69 -2.03 -30.93
C THR A 445 5.93 -2.20 -32.43
N TRP A 446 7.12 -1.78 -32.87
CA TRP A 446 7.63 -2.13 -34.19
C TRP A 446 8.11 -3.58 -34.18
N TRP A 447 7.58 -4.37 -35.09
CA TRP A 447 7.86 -5.79 -35.22
C TRP A 447 8.24 -6.14 -36.64
N GLN A 448 9.26 -6.99 -36.78
CA GLN A 448 9.72 -7.50 -38.07
C GLN A 448 9.16 -8.91 -38.26
N ALA A 449 8.46 -9.11 -39.38
CA ALA A 449 7.96 -10.42 -39.78
C ALA A 449 9.10 -11.35 -40.18
N PRO A 450 8.89 -12.68 -40.20
CA PRO A 450 9.88 -13.63 -40.70
C PRO A 450 10.38 -13.31 -42.12
N SER A 451 9.54 -12.68 -42.95
CA SER A 451 9.90 -12.21 -44.29
C SER A 451 10.81 -10.98 -44.30
N GLY A 452 11.26 -10.47 -43.14
CA GLY A 452 12.08 -9.26 -43.00
C GLY A 452 11.31 -7.94 -43.08
N ARG A 453 10.01 -7.96 -43.38
CA ARG A 453 9.17 -6.75 -43.50
C ARG A 453 8.74 -6.23 -42.14
N TRP A 454 8.75 -4.91 -41.99
CA TRP A 454 8.36 -4.23 -40.75
C TRP A 454 6.87 -3.90 -40.70
N TYR A 455 6.31 -4.05 -39.51
CA TYR A 455 4.92 -3.72 -39.19
C TYR A 455 4.87 -3.06 -37.81
N TYR A 456 3.93 -2.15 -37.64
CA TYR A 456 3.53 -1.68 -36.32
C TYR A 456 2.38 -2.56 -35.83
N LEU A 457 2.56 -3.15 -34.66
CA LEU A 457 1.55 -3.96 -33.99
C LEU A 457 1.05 -3.21 -32.77
N ALA A 458 -0.25 -3.24 -32.51
CA ALA A 458 -0.80 -2.77 -31.24
C ALA A 458 -2.02 -3.58 -30.79
N ALA A 459 -2.16 -3.76 -29.49
CA ALA A 459 -3.31 -4.43 -28.91
C ALA A 459 -3.77 -3.72 -27.63
N ALA A 460 -5.04 -3.90 -27.31
CA ALA A 460 -5.66 -3.37 -26.09
C ALA A 460 -6.49 -4.44 -25.39
N ALA A 461 -6.73 -4.24 -24.09
CA ALA A 461 -7.56 -5.10 -23.25
C ALA A 461 -8.96 -5.34 -23.81
N SER A 462 -9.65 -6.36 -23.29
CA SER A 462 -11.02 -6.66 -23.74
C SER A 462 -11.93 -5.47 -23.46
N GLY A 463 -12.82 -5.15 -24.41
CA GLY A 463 -13.66 -3.94 -24.36
C GLY A 463 -12.97 -2.65 -24.82
N LEU A 464 -11.70 -2.70 -25.22
CA LEU A 464 -10.95 -1.56 -25.77
C LEU A 464 -10.57 -1.79 -27.24
N VAL A 465 -10.39 -0.68 -27.96
CA VAL A 465 -9.89 -0.64 -29.34
C VAL A 465 -8.62 0.20 -29.38
N PRO A 466 -7.46 -0.37 -29.80
CA PRO A 466 -6.23 0.40 -29.94
C PRO A 466 -6.35 1.38 -31.12
N ARG A 467 -5.79 2.58 -30.96
CA ARG A 467 -5.67 3.59 -32.01
C ARG A 467 -4.24 4.13 -32.03
N ALA A 468 -3.57 3.93 -33.17
CA ALA A 468 -2.22 4.38 -33.39
C ALA A 468 -2.21 5.60 -34.33
N ARG A 469 -1.37 6.60 -34.04
CA ARG A 469 -1.10 7.76 -34.91
C ARG A 469 0.40 7.96 -35.03
N GLY A 470 0.86 8.28 -36.24
CA GLY A 470 2.27 8.42 -36.58
C GLY A 470 2.48 8.15 -38.07
N PRO A 471 3.73 7.95 -38.53
CA PRO A 471 4.06 7.64 -39.94
C PRO A 471 3.68 6.18 -40.26
N LEU A 472 2.38 5.92 -40.25
CA LEU A 472 1.77 4.61 -40.46
C LEU A 472 0.89 4.67 -41.71
N GLY A 473 1.05 3.68 -42.59
CA GLY A 473 0.12 3.43 -43.67
C GLY A 473 -1.25 2.97 -43.15
N PRO A 474 -2.17 2.58 -44.05
CA PRO A 474 -3.48 2.06 -43.68
C PRO A 474 -3.37 0.95 -42.62
N ALA A 475 -4.03 1.17 -41.48
CA ALA A 475 -4.06 0.23 -40.37
C ALA A 475 -5.29 -0.66 -40.49
N THR A 476 -5.11 -1.97 -40.31
CA THR A 476 -6.21 -2.93 -40.22
C THR A 476 -6.25 -3.48 -38.80
N THR A 477 -7.45 -3.73 -38.27
CA THR A 477 -7.61 -4.34 -36.95
C THR A 477 -8.42 -5.62 -37.09
N ALA A 478 -7.78 -6.76 -36.84
CA ALA A 478 -8.39 -8.08 -36.86
C ALA A 478 -8.01 -8.83 -35.58
N HIS A 479 -8.93 -9.62 -35.02
CA HIS A 479 -8.70 -10.38 -33.78
C HIS A 479 -8.09 -9.55 -32.64
N ARG A 480 -8.53 -8.29 -32.49
CA ARG A 480 -8.06 -7.32 -31.48
C ARG A 480 -6.59 -6.91 -31.60
N LEU A 481 -5.96 -7.20 -32.73
CA LEU A 481 -4.62 -6.75 -33.10
C LEU A 481 -4.73 -5.73 -34.22
N LEU A 482 -4.22 -4.52 -33.97
CA LEU A 482 -3.98 -3.51 -35.00
C LEU A 482 -2.65 -3.81 -35.68
N VAL A 483 -2.66 -3.83 -37.01
CA VAL A 483 -1.48 -4.02 -37.87
C VAL A 483 -1.43 -2.88 -38.87
N ALA A 484 -0.31 -2.16 -38.91
CA ALA A 484 -0.05 -1.10 -39.88
C ALA A 484 1.34 -1.28 -40.50
N ARG A 485 1.50 -0.84 -41.75
CA ARG A 485 2.81 -0.76 -42.40
C ARG A 485 3.48 0.58 -42.07
N PRO A 486 4.81 0.64 -41.96
CA PRO A 486 5.51 1.91 -41.90
C PRO A 486 5.30 2.73 -43.18
N GLN A 487 5.13 4.04 -43.05
CA GLN A 487 5.35 4.98 -44.16
C GLN A 487 6.84 5.38 -44.22
N ASP A 488 7.48 5.55 -43.06
CA ASP A 488 8.90 5.92 -42.91
C ASP A 488 9.70 4.83 -42.18
N ARG A 489 11.00 5.06 -41.94
CA ARG A 489 11.88 4.09 -41.26
C ARG A 489 11.28 3.59 -39.93
N PRO A 490 11.30 2.27 -39.67
CA PRO A 490 10.89 1.71 -38.38
C PRO A 490 11.83 2.27 -37.30
N ASN A 491 11.26 2.88 -36.25
CA ASN A 491 11.88 3.54 -35.07
C ASN A 491 11.37 4.97 -34.82
N VAL A 492 10.44 5.48 -35.62
CA VAL A 492 9.75 6.74 -35.28
C VAL A 492 8.75 6.50 -34.14
N PRO A 493 8.62 7.43 -33.17
CA PRO A 493 7.59 7.35 -32.13
C PRO A 493 6.18 7.28 -32.72
N VAL A 494 5.36 6.39 -32.17
CA VAL A 494 3.93 6.24 -32.52
C VAL A 494 3.10 6.55 -31.30
N ALA A 495 2.17 7.49 -31.43
CA ALA A 495 1.20 7.82 -30.38
C ALA A 495 0.13 6.74 -30.33
N LEU A 496 0.05 6.01 -29.22
CA LEU A 496 -0.91 4.92 -29.03
C LEU A 496 -1.93 5.27 -27.94
N THR A 497 -3.21 5.07 -28.26
CA THR A 497 -4.34 5.28 -27.33
C THR A 497 -5.30 4.10 -27.39
N ALA A 498 -6.19 3.99 -26.40
CA ALA A 498 -7.26 3.01 -26.38
C ALA A 498 -8.62 3.69 -26.13
N ALA A 499 -9.58 3.45 -27.01
CA ALA A 499 -10.97 3.86 -26.82
C ALA A 499 -11.79 2.67 -26.31
N SER A 500 -12.86 2.94 -25.56
CA SER A 500 -13.88 1.91 -25.33
C SER A 500 -14.50 1.52 -26.68
N ARG A 501 -14.88 0.24 -26.81
CA ARG A 501 -15.69 -0.21 -27.93
C ARG A 501 -17.02 0.50 -28.00
#